data_AF-A0A2K3NBR0-F1
#
_entry.id   AF-A0A2K3NBR0-F1
#
_cell.length_a   1.000
_cell.length_b   1.000
_cell.length_c   1.000
_cell.angle_alpha   90.00
_cell.angle_beta   90.00
_cell.angle_gamma   90.00
#
_symmetry.space_group_name_H-M   'P 1'
#
loop_
_entity.id
_entity.type
_entity.pdbx_description
1 polymer ?
#
loop_
_entity_poly.entity_id
_entity_poly.type
_entity_poly.pdbx_seq_one_letter_code
_entity_poly.pdbx_strand_id
1 'polypeptide(L)'
;MVYEANARVRDPVYGCVGAISSLQQQVDVLQTQLAQAQAEVVHMKMHQFSSPNQHQPSYTPSASNSSPPSENVYQSSRLVTSHINIDQSLWSY
;
A
#
# COMPACT_ATOMS: atom_id res chain seq x y z
N MET A 1 -36.73 9.10 19.72
CA MET A 1 -37.02 9.92 18.52
C MET A 1 -36.66 11.40 18.65
N VAL A 2 -36.20 11.91 19.81
CA VAL A 2 -35.91 13.36 20.00
C VAL A 2 -34.81 13.88 19.07
N TYR A 3 -33.73 13.11 18.85
CA TYR A 3 -32.63 13.53 17.98
C TYR A 3 -33.07 13.69 16.52
N GLU A 4 -33.80 12.72 15.96
CA GLU A 4 -34.32 12.82 14.59
C GLU A 4 -35.30 13.99 14.43
N ALA A 5 -36.22 14.17 15.39
CA ALA A 5 -37.17 15.27 15.38
C ALA A 5 -36.46 16.63 15.40
N ASN A 6 -35.49 16.80 16.30
CA ASN A 6 -34.68 18.02 16.37
C ASN A 6 -33.83 18.24 15.10
N ALA A 7 -33.34 17.18 14.47
CA ALA A 7 -32.60 17.29 13.22
C ALA A 7 -33.51 17.79 12.09
N ARG A 8 -34.74 17.29 11.97
CA ARG A 8 -35.72 17.78 10.98
C ARG A 8 -36.16 19.22 11.20
N VAL A 9 -36.20 19.69 12.45
CA VAL A 9 -36.49 21.11 12.74
C VAL A 9 -35.37 22.03 12.23
N ARG A 10 -34.11 21.60 12.37
CA ARG A 10 -32.93 22.37 11.95
C ARG A 10 -32.67 22.26 10.44
N ASP A 11 -32.95 21.10 9.86
CA ASP A 11 -32.84 20.81 8.44
C ASP A 11 -34.10 20.05 7.99
N PRO A 12 -35.12 20.77 7.49
CA PRO A 12 -36.41 20.18 7.12
C PRO A 12 -36.36 19.28 5.89
N VAL A 13 -35.29 19.36 5.09
CA VAL A 13 -35.15 18.56 3.88
C VAL A 13 -34.40 17.27 4.18
N TYR A 14 -33.23 17.36 4.83
CA TYR A 14 -32.35 16.21 5.00
C TYR A 14 -32.23 15.73 6.46
N GLY A 15 -32.53 16.55 7.47
CA GLY A 15 -32.54 16.15 8.87
C GLY A 15 -31.33 15.30 9.30
N CYS A 16 -31.58 14.13 9.89
CA CYS A 16 -30.51 13.20 10.26
C CYS A 16 -29.84 12.50 9.07
N VAL A 17 -30.52 12.40 7.93
CA VAL A 17 -29.96 11.83 6.69
C VAL A 17 -28.80 12.69 6.20
N GLY A 18 -28.91 14.02 6.28
CA GLY A 18 -27.82 14.93 5.92
C GLY A 18 -26.55 14.69 6.75
N ALA A 19 -26.71 14.45 8.06
CA ALA A 19 -25.59 14.12 8.93
C ALA A 19 -24.96 12.76 8.56
N ILE A 20 -25.79 11.74 8.26
CA ILE A 20 -25.32 10.42 7.82
C ILE A 20 -24.53 10.55 6.50
N SER A 21 -25.08 11.26 5.51
CA SER A 21 -24.42 11.45 4.22
C SER A 21 -23.10 12.20 4.33
N SER A 22 -23.02 13.22 5.20
CA SER A 22 -21.77 13.93 5.46
C SER A 22 -20.71 13.01 6.10
N LEU A 23 -21.13 12.14 7.03
CA LEU A 23 -20.22 11.17 7.63
C LEU A 23 -19.75 10.12 6.62
N GLN A 24 -20.64 9.63 5.75
CA GLN A 24 -20.28 8.73 4.66
C GLN A 24 -19.22 9.34 3.75
N GLN A 25 -19.43 10.59 3.31
CA GLN A 25 -18.45 11.29 2.47
C GLN A 25 -17.11 11.50 3.19
N GLN A 26 -17.11 11.78 4.49
CA GLN A 26 -15.88 11.89 5.27
C GLN A 26 -15.12 10.56 5.35
N VAL A 27 -15.84 9.44 5.51
CA VAL A 27 -15.24 8.10 5.49
C VAL A 27 -14.59 7.82 4.13
N ASP A 28 -15.27 8.12 3.02
CA ASP A 28 -14.74 7.91 1.67
C ASP A 28 -13.46 8.71 1.42
N VAL A 29 -13.44 9.97 1.86
CA VAL A 29 -12.26 10.84 1.77
C VAL A 29 -11.10 10.26 2.58
N LEU A 30 -11.35 9.82 3.82
CA LEU A 30 -10.32 9.25 4.67
C LEU A 30 -9.78 7.93 4.11
N GLN A 31 -10.64 7.06 3.56
CA GLN A 31 -10.21 5.84 2.89
C GLN A 31 -9.31 6.13 1.69
N THR A 32 -9.67 7.15 0.91
CA THR A 32 -8.84 7.60 -0.23
C THR A 32 -7.47 8.09 0.22
N GLN A 33 -7.42 8.92 1.26
CA GLN A 33 -6.16 9.42 1.83
C GLN A 33 -5.28 8.28 2.37
N LEU A 34 -5.90 7.29 3.02
CA LEU A 34 -5.20 6.11 3.51
C LEU A 34 -4.57 5.33 2.36
N ALA A 35 -5.34 5.07 1.29
CA ALA A 35 -4.85 4.37 0.10
C ALA A 35 -3.68 5.12 -0.56
N GLN A 36 -3.75 6.45 -0.65
CA GLN A 36 -2.66 7.29 -1.16
C GLN A 36 -1.40 7.18 -0.31
N ALA A 37 -1.51 7.36 1.01
CA ALA A 37 -0.38 7.24 1.92
C ALA A 37 0.27 5.84 1.87
N GLN A 38 -0.55 4.79 1.75
CA GLN A 38 -0.05 3.42 1.60
C GLN A 38 0.72 3.23 0.29
N ALA A 39 0.23 3.78 -0.82
CA ALA A 39 0.93 3.73 -2.11
C ALA A 39 2.28 4.46 -2.05
N GLU A 40 2.35 5.62 -1.39
CA GLU A 40 3.61 6.35 -1.17
C GLU A 40 4.62 5.53 -0.37
N VAL A 41 4.19 4.85 0.70
CA VAL A 41 5.06 3.98 1.51
C VAL A 41 5.63 2.83 0.67
N VAL A 42 4.83 2.22 -0.21
CA VAL A 42 5.29 1.16 -1.11
C VAL A 42 6.30 1.71 -2.11
N HIS A 43 6.01 2.87 -2.71
CA HIS A 43 6.89 3.53 -3.66
C HIS A 43 8.26 3.84 -3.05
N MET A 44 8.30 4.41 -1.84
CA MET A 44 9.54 4.68 -1.11
C MET A 44 10.33 3.42 -0.80
N LYS A 45 9.67 2.31 -0.45
CA LYS A 45 10.34 1.02 -0.22
C LYS A 45 10.94 0.47 -1.50
N MET A 46 10.21 0.49 -2.62
CA MET A 46 10.73 0.01 -3.91
C MET A 46 11.94 0.81 -4.40
N HIS A 47 11.96 2.13 -4.19
CA HIS A 47 13.12 2.95 -4.52
C HIS A 47 14.34 2.66 -3.63
N GLN A 48 14.15 2.33 -2.35
CA GLN A 48 15.26 1.93 -1.48
C GLN A 48 15.94 0.63 -1.93
N PHE A 49 15.18 -0.33 -2.46
CA PHE A 49 15.73 -1.59 -2.98
C PHE A 49 16.28 -1.49 -4.40
N SER A 50 15.93 -0.43 -5.14
CA SER A 50 16.37 -0.23 -6.53
C SER A 50 17.62 0.63 -6.66
N SER A 51 18.36 0.88 -5.56
CA SER A 51 19.66 1.54 -5.63
C SER A 51 20.57 0.71 -6.56
N PRO A 52 20.89 1.19 -7.77
CA PRO A 52 21.73 0.43 -8.68
C PRO A 52 23.12 0.48 -8.08
N ASN A 53 23.55 -0.63 -7.50
CA ASN A 53 24.94 -0.85 -7.17
C ASN A 53 25.73 -0.77 -8.48
N GLN A 54 26.19 0.42 -8.84
CA GLN A 54 27.15 0.65 -9.93
C GLN A 54 28.48 0.04 -9.49
N HIS A 55 28.60 -1.27 -9.61
CA HIS A 55 29.88 -1.95 -9.70
C HIS A 55 30.02 -2.44 -11.14
N GLN A 56 30.63 -1.60 -11.97
CA GLN A 56 31.22 -1.99 -13.25
C GLN A 56 32.23 -3.11 -12.97
N PRO A 57 32.11 -4.32 -13.52
CA PRO A 57 33.22 -5.24 -13.59
C PRO A 57 34.04 -4.84 -14.80
N SER A 58 35.20 -4.19 -14.59
CA SER A 58 36.24 -4.10 -15.61
C SER A 58 36.80 -5.50 -15.83
N TYR A 59 36.39 -6.16 -16.92
CA TYR A 59 36.84 -7.49 -17.27
C TYR A 59 38.31 -7.46 -17.73
N THR A 60 39.21 -7.99 -16.92
CA THR A 60 40.53 -8.47 -17.36
C THR A 60 40.37 -9.92 -17.82
N PRO A 61 40.86 -10.32 -19.00
CA PRO A 61 40.83 -11.72 -19.40
C PRO A 61 42.07 -12.42 -18.83
N SER A 62 41.89 -13.16 -17.73
CA SER A 62 42.87 -14.17 -17.32
C SER A 62 42.17 -15.51 -17.16
N ALA A 63 42.74 -16.50 -17.83
CA ALA A 63 42.21 -17.83 -18.03
C ALA A 63 42.06 -18.64 -16.73
N SER A 64 41.25 -19.70 -16.85
CA SER A 64 41.19 -20.92 -16.03
C SER A 64 40.76 -20.80 -14.57
N ASN A 65 39.50 -21.13 -14.26
CA ASN A 65 39.13 -22.35 -13.52
C ASN A 65 37.62 -22.44 -13.22
N SER A 66 37.16 -23.68 -13.18
CA SER A 66 35.82 -24.20 -12.96
C SER A 66 35.13 -23.78 -11.64
N SER A 67 33.87 -23.34 -11.71
CA SER A 67 32.74 -23.65 -10.78
C SER A 67 31.45 -22.94 -11.25
N PRO A 68 30.24 -23.55 -11.17
CA PRO A 68 28.99 -22.84 -11.44
C PRO A 68 28.56 -21.99 -10.23
N PRO A 69 28.00 -20.78 -10.41
CA PRO A 69 27.51 -20.00 -9.28
C PRO A 69 26.10 -20.46 -8.87
N SER A 70 26.05 -21.04 -7.67
CA SER A 70 25.05 -20.90 -6.60
C SER A 70 23.60 -20.52 -6.94
N GLU A 71 22.71 -21.47 -6.62
CA GLU A 71 21.25 -21.49 -6.46
C GLU A 71 20.63 -20.42 -5.51
N ASN A 72 21.25 -19.26 -5.27
CA ASN A 72 20.77 -18.32 -4.25
C ASN A 72 19.67 -17.37 -4.74
N VAL A 73 19.47 -17.23 -6.05
CA VAL A 73 18.56 -16.22 -6.64
C VAL A 73 17.07 -16.56 -6.47
N TYR A 74 16.71 -17.85 -6.39
CA TYR A 74 15.30 -18.27 -6.24
C TYR A 74 14.82 -18.27 -4.79
N GLN A 75 15.73 -18.43 -3.82
CA GLN A 75 15.38 -18.40 -2.39
C GLN A 75 15.11 -16.96 -1.92
N SER A 76 15.91 -15.99 -2.38
CA SER A 76 15.76 -14.58 -2.02
C SER A 76 14.44 -13.97 -2.53
N SER A 77 13.98 -14.41 -3.70
CA SER A 77 12.70 -13.98 -4.28
C SER A 77 11.47 -14.66 -3.62
N ARG A 78 11.64 -15.80 -2.94
CA ARG A 78 10.56 -16.42 -2.15
C ARG A 78 10.29 -15.69 -0.83
N LEU A 79 11.32 -15.18 -0.15
CA LEU A 79 11.17 -14.41 1.10
C LEU A 79 10.49 -13.04 0.89
N VAL A 80 10.70 -12.40 -0.27
CA VAL A 80 10.07 -11.11 -0.58
C VAL A 80 8.57 -11.22 -0.86
N THR A 81 8.13 -12.36 -1.43
CA THR A 81 6.72 -12.59 -1.80
C THR A 81 5.83 -12.82 -0.57
N SER A 82 6.40 -13.29 0.55
CA SER A 82 5.66 -13.55 1.80
C SER A 82 5.09 -12.29 2.49
N HIS A 83 5.48 -11.08 2.08
CA HIS A 83 5.11 -9.84 2.79
C HIS A 83 4.13 -8.92 2.03
N ILE A 84 3.55 -9.40 0.92
CA ILE A 84 2.57 -8.66 0.10
C ILE A 84 1.15 -9.19 0.36
N ASN A 85 0.79 -9.42 1.62
CA ASN A 85 -0.55 -9.89 2.01
C ASN A 85 -1.23 -8.92 2.99
N ILE A 86 -1.13 -7.62 2.71
CA ILE A 86 -1.76 -6.58 3.53
C ILE A 86 -3.13 -6.17 2.95
N ASP A 87 -3.36 -6.42 1.66
CA ASP A 87 -4.57 -5.98 0.96
C ASP A 87 -5.80 -6.87 1.26
N GLN A 88 -5.60 -8.15 1.59
CA GLN A 88 -6.70 -9.11 1.74
C GLN A 88 -7.46 -8.99 3.09
N SER A 89 -6.88 -8.29 4.08
CA SER A 89 -7.53 -8.04 5.37
C SER A 89 -8.47 -6.84 5.38
N LEU A 90 -8.45 -5.98 4.36
CA LEU A 90 -9.20 -4.72 4.36
C LEU A 90 -10.66 -4.84 3.90
N TRP A 91 -11.05 -5.99 3.33
CA TRP A 91 -12.42 -6.27 2.84
C TRP A 91 -13.13 -7.41 3.58
N SER A 92 -12.55 -7.93 4.66
CA SER A 92 -13.17 -8.98 5.48
C SER A 92 -14.04 -8.36 6.58
N TYR A 93 -15.27 -7.99 6.22
CA TYR A 93 -16.37 -7.74 7.16
C TYR A 93 -17.70 -8.16 6.52
#